data_AF-A0A8J2XYG1-F1
#
_entry.id   AF-A0A8J2XYG1-F1
#
_cell.length_a   1.000
_cell.length_b   1.000
_cell.length_c   1.000
_cell.angle_alpha   90.00
_cell.angle_beta   90.00
_cell.angle_gamma   90.00
#
_symmetry.space_group_name_H-M   'P 1'
#
loop_
_entity.id
_entity.type
_entity.pdbx_description
1 polymer ?
#
loop_
_entity_poly.entity_id
_entity_poly.type
_entity_poly.pdbx_seq_one_letter_code
_entity_poly.pdbx_strand_id
1 'polypeptide(L)'
;MTHLADYLVGRLTSLEYAIRQSITVREDQEDAASPEHLEEAASCGVHVERDMSKGDLLGAVQTLARATRARQTTAPGQSHD
;
A
#
# COMPACT_ATOMS: atom_id res chain seq x y z
N MET A 1 12.17 -13.55 9.68
CA MET A 1 10.82 -13.01 9.41
C MET A 1 10.83 -11.58 8.84
N THR A 2 11.95 -10.85 8.90
CA THR A 2 12.11 -9.46 8.41
C THR A 2 12.05 -9.33 6.88
N HIS A 3 12.65 -10.25 6.11
CA HIS A 3 12.72 -10.16 4.65
C HIS A 3 11.37 -10.09 3.93
N LEU A 4 10.34 -10.77 4.43
CA LEU A 4 9.00 -10.74 3.81
C LEU A 4 8.33 -9.37 4.03
N ALA A 5 8.49 -8.80 5.22
CA ALA A 5 7.94 -7.49 5.54
C ALA A 5 8.66 -6.38 4.74
N ASP A 6 9.99 -6.46 4.60
CA ASP A 6 10.75 -5.52 3.77
C ASP A 6 10.33 -5.60 2.29
N TYR A 7 10.17 -6.83 1.78
CA TYR A 7 9.67 -7.07 0.43
C TYR A 7 8.26 -6.50 0.23
N LEU A 8 7.35 -6.73 1.18
CA LEU A 8 5.98 -6.22 1.10
C LEU A 8 5.94 -4.69 1.17
N VAL A 9 6.72 -4.07 2.04
CA VAL A 9 6.84 -2.60 2.10
C VAL A 9 7.39 -2.05 0.79
N GLY A 10 8.37 -2.73 0.19
CA GLY A 10 8.90 -2.38 -1.13
C GLY A 10 7.81 -2.38 -2.20
N ARG A 11 7.06 -3.48 -2.33
CA ARG A 11 5.95 -3.59 -3.29
C ARG A 11 4.88 -2.54 -3.08
N LEU A 12 4.42 -2.33 -1.85
CA LEU A 12 3.42 -1.31 -1.53
C LEU A 12 3.91 0.10 -1.86
N THR A 13 5.21 0.38 -1.68
CA THR A 13 5.80 1.68 -2.02
C THR A 13 5.88 1.88 -3.54
N SER A 14 6.26 0.84 -4.29
CA SER A 14 6.25 0.88 -5.76
C SER A 14 4.83 1.06 -6.32
N LEU A 15 3.84 0.37 -5.75
CA LEU A 15 2.44 0.52 -6.12
C LEU A 15 1.91 1.92 -5.79
N GLU A 16 2.23 2.46 -4.61
CA GLU A 16 1.88 3.85 -4.24
C GLU A 16 2.39 4.84 -5.30
N TYR A 17 3.63 4.66 -5.76
CA TYR A 17 4.22 5.50 -6.79
C TYR A 17 3.49 5.37 -8.13
N ALA A 18 3.18 4.16 -8.57
CA ALA A 18 2.45 3.91 -9.81
C ALA A 18 1.03 4.54 -9.79
N ILE A 19 0.31 4.38 -8.67
CA ILE A 19 -1.02 5.01 -8.50
C ILE A 19 -0.90 6.53 -8.58
N ARG A 20 0.09 7.14 -7.90
CA ARG A 20 0.31 8.59 -7.98
C ARG A 20 0.66 9.08 -9.38
N GLN A 21 1.41 8.30 -10.16
CA GLN A 21 1.69 8.66 -11.57
C GLN A 21 0.42 8.63 -12.44
N SER A 22 -0.57 7.80 -12.09
CA SER A 22 -1.87 7.76 -12.77
C SER A 22 -2.85 8.87 -12.34
N ILE A 23 -2.46 9.71 -11.39
CA ILE A 23 -3.21 10.87 -10.87
C ILE A 23 -2.42 12.11 -11.28
N THR A 24 -2.73 12.65 -12.45
CA THR A 24 -2.05 13.81 -13.03
C THR A 24 -2.59 15.12 -12.47
N VAL A 25 -3.88 15.14 -12.14
CA VAL A 25 -4.58 16.25 -11.48
C VAL A 25 -5.38 15.72 -10.28
N ARG A 26 -5.94 16.63 -9.47
CA ARG A 26 -6.63 16.24 -8.23
C ARG A 26 -7.92 15.47 -8.52
N GLU A 27 -8.61 15.86 -9.58
CA GLU A 27 -9.88 15.30 -10.05
C GLU A 27 -9.73 13.82 -10.41
N ASP A 28 -8.56 13.40 -10.91
CA ASP A 28 -8.27 12.00 -11.24
C ASP A 28 -8.40 11.06 -10.03
N GLN A 29 -8.39 11.59 -8.79
CA GLN A 29 -8.58 10.78 -7.59
C GLN A 29 -9.98 10.14 -7.52
N GLU A 30 -10.98 10.78 -8.13
CA GLU A 30 -12.36 10.28 -8.17
C GLU A 30 -12.58 9.28 -9.31
N ASP A 31 -11.64 9.18 -10.26
CA ASP A 31 -11.68 8.16 -11.30
C ASP A 31 -11.55 6.75 -10.72
N ALA A 32 -12.09 5.77 -11.42
CA ALA A 32 -11.85 4.36 -11.12
C ALA A 32 -10.36 4.01 -11.15
N ALA A 33 -9.91 3.23 -10.18
CA ALA A 33 -8.58 2.66 -10.17
C ALA A 33 -8.37 1.71 -11.35
N SER A 34 -7.15 1.63 -11.87
CA SER A 34 -6.85 0.68 -12.93
C SER A 34 -6.95 -0.76 -12.39
N PRO A 35 -7.43 -1.72 -13.20
CA PRO A 35 -7.49 -3.13 -12.81
C PRO A 35 -6.14 -3.67 -12.34
N GLU A 36 -5.06 -3.27 -13.02
CA GLU A 36 -3.69 -3.66 -12.67
C GLU A 36 -3.28 -3.19 -11.27
N HIS A 37 -3.66 -1.97 -10.87
CA HIS A 37 -3.38 -1.47 -9.52
C HIS A 37 -4.21 -2.22 -8.47
N LEU A 38 -5.47 -2.56 -8.78
CA LEU A 38 -6.34 -3.32 -7.87
C LEU A 38 -5.81 -4.75 -7.66
N GLU A 39 -5.38 -5.43 -8.71
CA GLU A 39 -4.80 -6.77 -8.65
C GLU A 39 -3.49 -6.79 -7.83
N GLU A 40 -2.58 -5.85 -8.10
CA GLU A 40 -1.33 -5.74 -7.34
C GLU A 40 -1.61 -5.42 -5.86
N ALA A 41 -2.54 -4.51 -5.57
CA ALA A 41 -2.95 -4.18 -4.20
C ALA A 41 -3.53 -5.40 -3.47
N ALA A 42 -4.43 -6.15 -4.13
CA ALA A 42 -5.00 -7.38 -3.60
C ALA A 42 -3.93 -8.43 -3.29
N SER A 43 -2.95 -8.59 -4.19
CA SER A 43 -1.82 -9.50 -3.98
C SER A 43 -0.92 -9.10 -2.80
N CYS A 44 -0.92 -7.81 -2.44
CA CYS A 44 -0.24 -7.28 -1.27
C CYS A 44 -1.08 -7.36 0.02
N GLY A 45 -2.32 -7.86 -0.06
CA GLY A 45 -3.24 -8.01 1.07
C GLY A 45 -4.10 -6.77 1.34
N VAL A 46 -4.18 -5.81 0.41
CA VAL A 46 -5.15 -4.71 0.48
C VAL A 46 -6.53 -5.26 0.12
N HIS A 47 -7.55 -4.89 0.90
CA HIS A 47 -8.92 -5.18 0.50
C HIS A 47 -9.32 -4.24 -0.63
N VAL A 48 -9.72 -4.80 -1.77
CA VAL A 48 -10.10 -4.03 -2.96
C VAL A 48 -11.53 -4.35 -3.39
N GLU A 49 -12.23 -3.30 -3.82
CA GLU A 49 -13.51 -3.40 -4.50
C GLU A 49 -13.34 -3.04 -5.98
N ARG A 50 -14.23 -3.55 -6.83
CA ARG A 50 -14.10 -3.44 -8.30
C ARG A 50 -14.20 -2.00 -8.81
N ASP A 51 -14.89 -1.15 -8.07
CA ASP A 51 -15.22 0.24 -8.38
C ASP A 51 -14.50 1.25 -7.46
N MET A 52 -13.48 0.81 -6.73
CA MET A 52 -12.65 1.72 -5.94
C MET A 52 -12.06 2.83 -6.80
N SER A 53 -12.11 4.06 -6.27
CA SER A 53 -11.45 5.19 -6.89
C SER A 53 -9.92 5.10 -6.74
N LYS A 54 -9.17 5.82 -7.59
CA LYS A 54 -7.71 5.94 -7.46
C LYS A 54 -7.32 6.51 -6.09
N GLY A 55 -8.10 7.46 -5.58
CA GLY A 55 -7.91 8.06 -4.26
C GLY A 55 -8.09 7.07 -3.12
N ASP A 56 -9.17 6.29 -3.14
CA ASP A 56 -9.45 5.28 -2.13
C ASP A 56 -8.38 4.19 -2.12
N LEU A 57 -7.97 3.73 -3.31
CA LEU A 57 -6.93 2.73 -3.45
C LEU A 57 -5.58 3.25 -2.93
N LEU A 58 -5.23 4.49 -3.27
CA LEU A 58 -4.02 5.14 -2.77
C LEU A 58 -4.01 5.22 -1.24
N GLY A 59 -5.13 5.59 -0.64
CA GLY A 59 -5.31 5.66 0.81
C GLY A 59 -5.14 4.28 1.48
N ALA A 60 -5.74 3.24 0.91
CA ALA A 60 -5.66 1.88 1.41
C ALA A 60 -4.22 1.33 1.36
N VAL A 61 -3.52 1.51 0.23
CA VAL A 61 -2.11 1.11 0.04
C VAL A 61 -1.20 1.81 1.06
N GLN A 62 -1.36 3.13 1.23
CA GLN A 62 -0.57 3.90 2.20
C GLN A 62 -0.82 3.44 3.64
N THR A 63 -2.07 3.10 3.98
CA THR A 63 -2.46 2.63 5.30
C THR A 63 -1.78 1.29 5.60
N LEU A 64 -1.82 0.35 4.66
CA LEU A 64 -1.16 -0.94 4.82
C LEU A 64 0.36 -0.80 4.88
N ALA A 65 0.97 0.03 4.04
CA ALA A 65 2.42 0.28 4.05
C ALA A 65 2.89 0.80 5.42
N ARG A 66 2.17 1.77 5.99
CA ARG A 66 2.45 2.29 7.35
C ARG A 66 2.28 1.23 8.42
N ALA A 67 1.20 0.46 8.38
CA ALA A 67 0.95 -0.61 9.35
C ALA A 67 2.01 -1.71 9.28
N THR A 68 2.48 -2.07 8.09
CA THR A 68 3.56 -3.06 7.90
C THR A 68 4.88 -2.53 8.45
N ARG A 69 5.25 -1.26 8.17
CA ARG A 69 6.45 -0.63 8.73
C ARG A 69 6.40 -0.57 10.27
N ALA A 70 5.27 -0.17 10.86
CA ALA A 70 5.11 -0.09 12.30
C ALA A 70 5.31 -1.46 13.00
N ARG A 71 4.83 -2.54 12.36
CA ARG A 71 5.02 -3.92 12.83
C ARG A 71 6.48 -4.39 12.78
N GLN A 72 7.29 -3.85 11.87
CA GLN A 72 8.74 -4.14 11.83
C GLN A 72 9.48 -3.49 13.00
N THR A 73 9.09 -2.27 13.38
CA THR A 73 9.71 -1.54 14.49
C THR A 73 9.32 -2.11 15.85
N THR A 74 8.21 -2.84 15.94
CA THR A 74 7.72 -3.46 17.20
C THR A 74 8.19 -4.91 17.41
N ALA A 75 9.17 -5.41 16.64
CA ALA A 75 9.84 -6.66 17.00
C ALA A 75 10.57 -6.50 18.36
N PRO A 76 10.24 -7.31 19.38
CA PRO A 76 10.71 -7.09 20.74
C PRO A 76 12.17 -7.52 20.87
N GLY A 77 13.00 -6.58 21.28
CA GLY A 77 14.42 -6.83 21.50
C GLY A 77 15.10 -5.63 22.14
N GLN A 78 14.65 -5.23 23.33
CA GLN A 78 15.50 -4.71 24.40
C GLN A 78 14.69 -4.50 25.69
N SER A 79 14.43 -5.60 26.38
CA SER A 79 14.51 -5.62 27.84
C SER A 79 15.96 -5.92 28.18
N HIS A 80 16.61 -5.03 28.91
CA HIS A 80 17.72 -5.41 29.79
C HIS A 80 17.76 -4.41 30.95
N ASP A 81 17.87 -4.96 32.15
CA ASP A 81 18.09 -4.31 33.46
C ASP A 81 18.97 -3.06 33.42
#